data_AF-A0A959IAY0-F1
#
_entry.id   AF-A0A959IAY0-F1
#
_cell.length_a   1.000
_cell.length_b   1.000
_cell.length_c   1.000
_cell.angle_alpha   90.00
_cell.angle_beta   90.00
_cell.angle_gamma   90.00
#
_symmetry.space_group_name_H-M   'P 1'
#
loop_
_entity.id
_entity.type
_entity.pdbx_description
1 polymer ?
#
loop_
_entity_poly.entity_id
_entity_poly.type
_entity_poly.pdbx_seq_one_letter_code
_entity_poly.pdbx_strand_id
1 'polypeptide(L)'
;LQSVGTFLWFELNTSLASLAPLSNLTHIGSDLRLWKNTSLTDLSGLEGLPGLGGYLLIYGHDALTDISALSGIKAMNGVLTVENNDALPSLTGLDQIDPAGISNLIVKDNAMLSICSVG
;
A
#
# COMPACT_ATOMS: atom_id res chain seq x y z
N LEU A 1 7.20 15.15 7.04
CA LEU A 1 5.77 15.40 6.74
C LEU A 1 4.95 14.60 7.73
N GLN A 2 3.91 15.16 8.36
CA GLN A 2 3.09 14.45 9.37
C GLN A 2 1.68 14.09 8.89
N SER A 3 1.10 14.88 7.98
CA SER A 3 -0.26 14.68 7.51
C SER A 3 -0.40 15.11 6.05
N VAL A 4 -1.25 14.39 5.32
CA VAL A 4 -1.75 14.73 3.99
C VAL A 4 -3.28 14.83 4.09
N GLY A 5 -3.85 15.99 3.74
CA GLY A 5 -5.26 16.28 4.00
C GLY A 5 -6.26 15.50 3.13
N THR A 6 -5.85 15.04 1.95
CA THR A 6 -6.72 14.30 1.01
C THR A 6 -6.05 13.01 0.57
N PHE A 7 -5.35 13.00 -0.55
CA PHE A 7 -4.73 11.80 -1.11
C PHE A 7 -3.22 11.96 -1.20
N LEU A 8 -2.52 10.85 -1.00
CA LEU A 8 -1.10 10.72 -1.32
C LEU A 8 -0.98 9.86 -2.57
N TRP A 9 -0.38 10.41 -3.62
CA TRP A 9 -0.33 9.77 -4.93
C TRP A 9 1.08 9.84 -5.51
N PHE A 10 1.68 8.68 -5.76
CA PHE A 10 2.90 8.51 -6.53
C PHE A 10 2.59 7.72 -7.80
N GLU A 11 2.79 8.35 -8.96
CA GLU A 11 2.55 7.74 -10.26
C GLU A 11 3.75 7.89 -11.20
N LEU A 12 4.14 6.79 -11.84
CA LEU A 12 5.14 6.76 -12.91
C LEU A 12 6.52 7.33 -12.51
N ASN A 13 6.88 7.27 -11.22
CA ASN A 13 8.21 7.67 -10.75
C ASN A 13 9.17 6.49 -10.82
N THR A 14 9.61 6.15 -12.03
CA THR A 14 10.47 4.98 -12.27
C THR A 14 11.84 5.07 -11.59
N SER A 15 12.27 6.25 -11.14
CA SER A 15 13.51 6.45 -10.38
C SER A 15 13.29 6.59 -8.86
N LEU A 16 12.05 6.56 -8.39
CA LEU A 16 11.75 6.62 -6.96
C LEU A 16 12.16 5.31 -6.31
N ALA A 17 13.18 5.38 -5.45
CA ALA A 17 13.77 4.20 -4.81
C ALA A 17 13.36 4.04 -3.34
N SER A 18 12.73 5.06 -2.73
CA SER A 18 12.37 5.01 -1.31
C SER A 18 11.26 5.98 -0.94
N LEU A 19 10.43 5.57 0.03
CA LEU A 19 9.44 6.40 0.72
C LEU A 19 9.90 6.81 2.13
N ALA A 20 11.13 6.49 2.54
CA ALA A 20 11.65 6.73 3.90
C ALA A 20 11.47 8.17 4.45
N PRO A 21 11.53 9.26 3.64
CA PRO A 21 11.21 10.61 4.12
C PRO A 21 9.78 10.79 4.66
N LEU A 22 8.88 9.84 4.39
CA LEU A 22 7.51 9.80 4.89
C LEU A 22 7.35 9.14 6.26
N SER A 23 8.42 8.64 6.89
CA SER A 23 8.38 7.92 8.19
C SER A 23 7.67 8.62 9.36
N ASN A 24 7.45 9.94 9.27
CA ASN A 24 6.68 10.71 10.26
C ASN A 24 5.20 10.91 9.88
N LEU A 25 4.77 10.40 8.72
CA LEU A 25 3.40 10.52 8.21
C LEU A 25 2.48 9.60 9.01
N THR A 26 1.51 10.18 9.67
CA THR A 26 0.55 9.45 10.50
C THR A 26 -0.89 9.64 10.04
N HIS A 27 -1.12 10.41 8.98
CA HIS A 27 -2.45 10.67 8.47
C HIS A 27 -2.49 10.91 6.97
N ILE A 28 -3.42 10.24 6.29
CA ILE A 28 -3.86 10.52 4.93
C ILE A 28 -5.38 10.63 4.98
N GLY A 29 -5.93 11.76 4.55
CA GLY A 29 -7.37 12.03 4.69
C GLY A 29 -8.29 11.09 3.90
N SER A 30 -7.80 10.50 2.81
CA SER A 30 -8.57 9.62 1.93
C SER A 30 -7.70 8.49 1.39
N ASP A 31 -6.99 8.72 0.29
CA ASP A 31 -6.44 7.64 -0.55
C ASP A 31 -4.92 7.58 -0.48
N LEU A 32 -4.39 6.36 -0.42
CA LEU A 32 -2.99 6.05 -0.72
C LEU A 32 -2.92 5.34 -2.07
N ARG A 33 -2.34 6.01 -3.07
CA ARG A 33 -2.21 5.49 -4.44
C ARG A 33 -0.74 5.38 -4.84
N LEU A 34 -0.29 4.14 -4.98
CA LEU A 34 1.04 3.79 -5.48
C LEU A 34 0.86 3.10 -6.83
N TRP A 35 1.26 3.79 -7.90
CA TRP A 35 1.02 3.35 -9.27
C TRP A 35 2.29 3.42 -10.11
N LYS A 36 2.74 2.25 -10.60
CA LYS A 36 3.86 2.14 -11.55
C LYS A 36 5.13 2.88 -11.11
N ASN A 37 5.53 2.72 -9.86
CA ASN A 37 6.84 3.17 -9.37
C ASN A 37 7.78 1.96 -9.36
N THR A 38 8.24 1.57 -10.55
CA THR A 38 8.83 0.26 -10.82
C THR A 38 10.16 -0.02 -10.12
N SER A 39 10.87 1.00 -9.61
CA SER A 39 12.10 0.85 -8.83
C SER A 39 11.88 0.70 -7.32
N LEU A 40 10.66 0.90 -6.80
CA LEU A 40 10.38 0.65 -5.39
C LEU A 40 10.39 -0.85 -5.09
N THR A 41 11.23 -1.27 -4.15
CA THR A 41 11.35 -2.66 -3.68
C THR A 41 10.52 -2.94 -2.44
N ASP A 42 10.21 -1.88 -1.68
CA ASP A 42 9.42 -1.93 -0.46
C ASP A 42 8.70 -0.58 -0.22
N LEU A 43 7.85 -0.55 0.79
CA LEU A 43 7.07 0.62 1.19
C LEU A 43 7.56 1.28 2.49
N SER A 44 8.83 1.06 2.87
CA SER A 44 9.40 1.60 4.11
C SER A 44 9.25 3.11 4.17
N GLY A 45 8.84 3.62 5.33
CA GLY A 45 8.40 5.00 5.54
C GLY A 45 6.89 5.18 5.69
N LEU A 46 6.07 4.12 5.52
CA LEU A 46 4.62 4.15 5.70
C LEU A 46 4.13 3.47 7.00
N GLU A 47 5.04 3.07 7.88
CA GLU A 47 4.76 2.30 9.12
C GLU A 47 3.90 3.07 10.12
N GLY A 48 3.90 4.41 10.04
CA GLY A 48 3.20 5.30 10.95
C GLY A 48 1.71 5.46 10.68
N LEU A 49 1.17 4.90 9.59
CA LEU A 49 -0.22 5.09 9.19
C LEU A 49 -1.16 4.16 9.97
N PRO A 50 -2.08 4.67 10.82
CA PRO A 50 -3.01 3.84 11.58
C PRO A 50 -4.23 3.40 10.76
N GLY A 51 -4.51 4.11 9.66
CA GLY A 51 -5.68 3.85 8.82
C GLY A 51 -5.77 4.77 7.61
N LEU A 52 -6.72 4.45 6.72
CA LEU A 52 -7.00 5.17 5.47
C LEU A 52 -8.49 5.53 5.37
N GLY A 53 -8.79 6.72 4.87
CA GLY A 53 -10.18 7.17 4.71
C GLY A 53 -10.92 6.54 3.51
N GLY A 54 -10.18 6.00 2.54
CA GLY A 54 -10.74 5.56 1.26
C GLY A 54 -9.92 4.45 0.60
N TYR A 55 -9.27 4.75 -0.52
CA TYR A 55 -8.65 3.76 -1.39
C TYR A 55 -7.20 3.45 -1.00
N LEU A 56 -6.87 2.16 -0.79
CA LEU A 56 -5.50 1.65 -0.87
C LEU A 56 -5.26 0.99 -2.23
N LEU A 57 -4.37 1.58 -3.03
CA LEU A 57 -3.97 1.07 -4.33
C LEU A 57 -2.45 0.82 -4.39
N ILE A 58 -2.09 -0.42 -4.67
CA ILE A 58 -0.73 -0.87 -4.95
C ILE A 58 -0.73 -1.53 -6.33
N TYR A 59 -0.27 -0.81 -7.35
CA TYR A 59 -0.41 -1.22 -8.74
C TYR A 59 0.88 -1.13 -9.54
N GLY A 60 1.25 -2.20 -10.23
CA GLY A 60 2.26 -2.13 -11.29
C GLY A 60 3.69 -1.92 -10.79
N HIS A 61 4.05 -2.45 -9.63
CA HIS A 61 5.40 -2.34 -9.09
C HIS A 61 6.23 -3.61 -9.41
N ASP A 62 6.97 -3.57 -10.51
CA ASP A 62 7.75 -4.71 -11.02
C ASP A 62 8.80 -5.25 -10.03
N ALA A 63 9.37 -4.39 -9.18
CA ALA A 63 10.43 -4.75 -8.22
C ALA A 63 9.93 -4.90 -6.76
N LEU A 64 8.64 -4.66 -6.49
CA LEU A 64 8.12 -4.63 -5.13
C LEU A 64 8.04 -6.03 -4.52
N THR A 65 8.81 -6.25 -3.46
CA THR A 65 8.91 -7.55 -2.78
C THR A 65 8.35 -7.53 -1.37
N ASP A 66 8.11 -6.34 -0.78
CA ASP A 66 7.72 -6.20 0.61
C ASP A 66 6.73 -5.04 0.82
N ILE A 67 5.59 -5.33 1.44
CA ILE A 67 4.58 -4.35 1.86
C ILE A 67 4.33 -4.38 3.38
N SER A 68 5.20 -5.03 4.15
CA SER A 68 5.09 -5.18 5.61
C SER A 68 5.06 -3.85 6.36
N ALA A 69 5.58 -2.78 5.75
CA ALA A 69 5.47 -1.41 6.24
C ALA A 69 4.00 -0.95 6.39
N LEU A 70 3.03 -1.63 5.76
CA LEU A 70 1.60 -1.31 5.91
C LEU A 70 0.95 -1.93 7.15
N SER A 71 1.68 -2.71 7.95
CA SER A 71 1.16 -3.39 9.16
C SER A 71 0.57 -2.47 10.23
N GLY A 72 0.87 -1.16 10.17
CA GLY A 72 0.26 -0.15 11.02
C GLY A 72 -1.21 0.15 10.68
N ILE A 73 -1.63 -0.12 9.43
CA ILE A 73 -2.96 0.21 8.93
C ILE A 73 -3.95 -0.81 9.50
N LYS A 74 -4.80 -0.34 10.42
CA LYS A 74 -5.81 -1.17 11.09
C LYS A 74 -7.23 -0.88 10.64
N ALA A 75 -7.47 0.33 10.16
CA ALA A 75 -8.78 0.77 9.74
C ALA A 75 -8.72 1.30 8.31
N MET A 76 -9.69 0.91 7.48
CA MET A 76 -9.97 1.61 6.24
C MET A 76 -11.46 1.73 6.00
N ASN A 77 -11.88 2.57 5.06
CA ASN A 77 -13.27 2.69 4.67
C ASN A 77 -13.37 2.81 3.14
N GLY A 78 -13.08 1.72 2.44
CA GLY A 78 -13.01 1.77 0.99
C GLY A 78 -12.47 0.53 0.32
N VAL A 79 -11.91 0.73 -0.87
CA VAL A 79 -11.43 -0.35 -1.73
C VAL A 79 -9.99 -0.68 -1.36
N LEU A 80 -9.63 -1.96 -1.41
CA LEU A 80 -8.25 -2.43 -1.37
C LEU A 80 -7.91 -3.07 -2.72
N THR A 81 -6.86 -2.59 -3.38
CA THR A 81 -6.41 -3.16 -4.66
C THR A 81 -4.92 -3.42 -4.62
N VAL A 82 -4.55 -4.68 -4.89
CA VAL A 82 -3.17 -5.11 -5.13
C VAL A 82 -3.14 -5.82 -6.47
N GLU A 83 -2.53 -5.18 -7.46
CA GLU A 83 -2.59 -5.67 -8.85
C GLU A 83 -1.29 -5.41 -9.62
N ASN A 84 -0.90 -6.33 -10.50
CA ASN A 84 0.30 -6.19 -11.34
C ASN A 84 1.59 -5.97 -10.52
N ASN A 85 1.72 -6.61 -9.35
CA ASN A 85 2.96 -6.59 -8.56
C ASN A 85 3.61 -7.98 -8.62
N ASP A 86 4.16 -8.32 -9.78
CA ASP A 86 4.59 -9.69 -10.10
C ASP A 86 5.65 -10.23 -9.15
N ALA A 87 6.52 -9.37 -8.60
CA ALA A 87 7.57 -9.75 -7.66
C ALA A 87 7.09 -9.93 -6.21
N LEU A 88 5.86 -9.54 -5.87
CA LEU A 88 5.36 -9.53 -4.50
C LEU A 88 4.95 -10.95 -4.05
N PRO A 89 5.64 -11.56 -3.06
CA PRO A 89 5.39 -12.95 -2.69
C PRO A 89 4.22 -13.11 -1.70
N SER A 90 3.89 -12.07 -0.94
CA SER A 90 2.87 -12.11 0.10
C SER A 90 2.17 -10.78 0.32
N LEU A 91 0.95 -10.82 0.86
CA LEU A 91 0.23 -9.65 1.38
C LEU A 91 0.51 -9.37 2.87
N THR A 92 1.59 -9.92 3.43
CA THR A 92 2.01 -9.67 4.81
C THR A 92 2.17 -8.16 5.04
N GLY A 93 1.50 -7.62 6.05
CA GLY A 93 1.35 -6.18 6.26
C GLY A 93 -0.08 -5.68 6.07
N LEU A 94 -0.96 -6.45 5.40
CA LEU A 94 -2.39 -6.14 5.26
C LEU A 94 -3.27 -6.99 6.18
N ASP A 95 -2.67 -7.88 6.96
CA ASP A 95 -3.29 -8.82 7.89
C ASP A 95 -3.87 -8.17 9.17
N GLN A 96 -3.68 -6.86 9.35
CA GLN A 96 -4.20 -6.13 10.52
C GLN A 96 -5.40 -5.23 10.18
N ILE A 97 -5.78 -5.15 8.90
CA ILE A 97 -6.86 -4.27 8.42
C ILE A 97 -8.21 -4.89 8.79
N ASP A 98 -9.06 -4.17 9.52
CA ASP A 98 -10.43 -4.61 9.78
C ASP A 98 -11.20 -4.88 8.48
N PRO A 99 -11.60 -6.15 8.21
CA PRO A 99 -12.33 -6.51 7.00
C PRO A 99 -13.67 -5.79 6.85
N ALA A 100 -14.29 -5.36 7.95
CA ALA A 100 -15.56 -4.62 7.91
C ALA A 100 -15.42 -3.24 7.24
N GLY A 101 -14.20 -2.70 7.19
CA GLY A 101 -13.86 -1.46 6.50
C GLY A 101 -13.57 -1.60 5.00
N ILE A 102 -13.45 -2.84 4.51
CA ILE A 102 -13.13 -3.11 3.11
C ILE A 102 -14.43 -3.27 2.31
N SER A 103 -14.76 -2.28 1.48
CA SER A 103 -15.94 -2.32 0.64
C SER A 103 -15.76 -3.19 -0.61
N ASN A 104 -14.53 -3.32 -1.09
CA ASN A 104 -14.17 -4.22 -2.18
C ASN A 104 -12.69 -4.61 -2.07
N LEU A 105 -12.40 -5.89 -2.34
CA LEU A 105 -11.05 -6.45 -2.34
C LEU A 105 -10.71 -6.95 -3.74
N ILE A 106 -9.70 -6.34 -4.37
CA ILE A 106 -9.22 -6.71 -5.70
C ILE A 106 -7.77 -7.17 -5.57
N VAL A 107 -7.54 -8.45 -5.82
CA VAL A 107 -6.20 -9.04 -5.90
C VAL A 107 -6.12 -9.85 -7.18
N LYS A 108 -5.37 -9.36 -8.17
CA LYS A 108 -5.20 -10.02 -9.47
C LYS A 108 -3.85 -9.70 -10.09
N ASP A 109 -3.40 -10.53 -11.00
CA ASP A 109 -2.16 -10.30 -11.75
C ASP A 109 -0.95 -10.05 -10.82
N ASN A 110 -0.76 -10.88 -9.79
CA ASN A 110 0.43 -10.86 -8.92
C ASN A 110 1.10 -12.24 -9.02
N ALA A 111 1.96 -12.44 -10.01
CA ALA A 111 2.42 -13.78 -10.40
C ALA A 111 3.13 -14.58 -9.30
N MET A 112 3.90 -13.93 -8.41
CA MET A 112 4.59 -14.60 -7.30
C MET A 112 3.77 -14.70 -6.01
N LEU A 113 2.54 -14.17 -5.97
CA LEU A 113 1.76 -14.10 -4.74
C LEU A 113 1.33 -15.50 -4.29
N SER A 114 1.84 -15.94 -3.14
CA SER A 114 1.56 -17.26 -2.55
C SER A 114 0.82 -17.19 -1.22
N ILE A 115 0.83 -16.02 -0.57
CA ILE A 115 0.13 -15.74 0.68
C ILE A 115 -0.74 -14.50 0.47
N CYS A 116 -2.06 -14.67 0.55
CA CYS A 116 -3.04 -13.64 0.22
C CYS A 116 -3.93 -13.22 1.41
N SER A 117 -3.48 -13.43 2.64
CA SER A 117 -4.22 -13.03 3.84
C SER A 117 -4.38 -11.51 3.92
N VAL A 118 -5.61 -11.07 4.12
CA VAL A 118 -6.02 -9.70 4.45
C VAL A 118 -7.06 -9.85 5.56
N GLY A 119 -6.90 -9.13 6.67
CA GLY A 119 -7.85 -9.21 7.80
C GLY A 119 -7.41 -10.08 8.97
#